data_AF-A0A6P7H345-F1
#
_entry.id   AF-A0A6P7H345-F1
#
_cell.length_a   1.000
_cell.length_b   1.000
_cell.length_c   1.000
_cell.angle_alpha   90.00
_cell.angle_beta   90.00
_cell.angle_gamma   90.00
#
_symmetry.space_group_name_H-M   'P 1'
#
loop_
_entity.id
_entity.type
_entity.pdbx_description
1 polymer ?
#
loop_
_entity_poly.entity_id
_entity_poly.type
_entity_poly.pdbx_seq_one_letter_code
_entity_poly.pdbx_strand_id
1 'polypeptide(L)'
;MLEPYNPDDVWLIVLGFLIAFVLAFGIGANDVANSFGTSVGSKVLTIFQACCLATVFEISGSILIGYKVSDTMRKGILDINMYKDAEKELMLGSISALTASATWLIVATFFKLPISGTHSIVGATVGYSLVLRGSQGVQWKTLGKIVGSWFISPVFSGITSCILLWIIKRFILTRPDPLEAGLMSLPLFYSFTILINIFSIVHDGPKLLHMDNIPLWMASTISVSIGIFVMVITWLFVVPWQRKVIKEQEVKEEKLAVNFNIGESSDTSPEGSPNRKLNRNSACLERQLTVISESTELQQLDQNRITAAKYIFPVQTTDKHVFTPGAKETEVRKHARPTELKLVESTTSVNPALSPSSSGVPLITKRNSAGRCDQGNRFLRPGDDCA
;
A
#
# COMPACT_ATOMS: atom_id res chain seq x y z
N MET A 1 50.46 20.06 -6.72
CA MET A 1 49.66 19.21 -7.63
C MET A 1 49.25 18.01 -6.82
N LEU A 2 47.95 17.73 -6.71
CA LEU A 2 47.44 16.53 -6.05
C LEU A 2 48.04 15.30 -6.74
N GLU A 3 48.70 14.42 -5.98
CA GLU A 3 48.98 13.08 -6.48
C GLU A 3 47.62 12.39 -6.70
N PRO A 4 47.27 12.00 -7.93
CA PRO A 4 45.93 11.54 -8.27
C PRO A 4 45.59 10.15 -7.69
N TYR A 5 46.53 9.49 -7.00
CA TYR A 5 46.36 8.18 -6.40
C TYR A 5 47.35 8.00 -5.25
N ASN A 6 46.90 8.21 -4.01
CA ASN A 6 47.64 7.75 -2.84
C ASN A 6 47.12 6.34 -2.49
N PRO A 7 47.95 5.28 -2.55
CA PRO A 7 47.55 3.93 -2.20
C PRO A 7 47.01 3.82 -0.76
N ASP A 8 47.39 4.75 0.12
CA ASP A 8 46.92 4.80 1.50
C ASP A 8 45.44 5.17 1.64
N ASP A 9 44.79 5.70 0.60
CA ASP A 9 43.38 6.11 0.65
C ASP A 9 42.43 5.11 -0.03
N VAL A 10 42.96 4.04 -0.64
CA VAL A 10 42.16 3.02 -1.36
C VAL A 10 41.19 2.30 -0.44
N TRP A 11 41.58 2.09 0.83
CA TRP A 11 40.71 1.45 1.82
C TRP A 11 39.42 2.24 2.07
N LEU A 12 39.45 3.57 1.96
CA LEU A 12 38.25 4.43 2.10
C LEU A 12 37.24 4.10 1.01
N ILE A 13 37.71 3.89 -0.22
CA ILE A 13 36.85 3.56 -1.36
C ILE A 13 36.26 2.16 -1.19
N VAL A 14 37.08 1.18 -0.82
CA VAL A 14 36.63 -0.20 -0.60
C VAL A 14 35.59 -0.25 0.52
N LEU A 15 35.88 0.39 1.66
CA LEU A 15 34.97 0.47 2.79
C LEU A 15 33.68 1.22 2.43
N GLY A 16 33.80 2.36 1.74
CA GLY A 16 32.67 3.14 1.27
C GLY A 16 31.76 2.34 0.34
N PHE A 17 32.32 1.53 -0.56
CA PHE A 17 31.55 0.65 -1.44
C PHE A 17 30.79 -0.43 -0.65
N LEU A 18 31.44 -1.09 0.32
CA LEU A 18 30.78 -2.09 1.17
C LEU A 18 29.62 -1.48 1.97
N ILE A 19 29.81 -0.29 2.55
CA ILE A 19 28.76 0.40 3.30
C ILE A 19 27.65 0.88 2.37
N ALA A 20 27.98 1.40 1.19
CA ALA A 20 26.99 1.80 0.18
C ALA A 20 26.15 0.60 -0.28
N PHE A 21 26.75 -0.59 -0.42
CA PHE A 21 26.02 -1.82 -0.72
C PHE A 21 25.03 -2.17 0.39
N VAL A 22 25.46 -2.07 1.66
CA VAL A 22 24.60 -2.30 2.83
C VAL A 22 23.46 -1.26 2.90
N LEU A 23 23.75 0.01 2.63
CA LEU A 23 22.73 1.06 2.54
C LEU A 23 21.72 0.77 1.43
N ALA A 24 22.20 0.41 0.22
CA ALA A 24 21.34 0.07 -0.91
C ALA A 24 20.43 -1.12 -0.61
N PHE A 25 20.96 -2.14 0.07
CA PHE A 25 20.16 -3.25 0.59
C PHE A 25 19.06 -2.76 1.56
N GLY A 26 19.41 -1.90 2.51
CA GLY A 26 18.45 -1.32 3.46
C GLY A 26 17.36 -0.50 2.77
N ILE A 27 17.70 0.28 1.74
CA ILE A 27 16.75 1.05 0.94
C ILE A 27 15.77 0.11 0.23
N GLY A 28 16.28 -0.92 -0.46
CA GLY A 28 15.42 -1.90 -1.12
C GLY A 28 14.49 -2.63 -0.14
N ALA A 29 14.98 -3.01 1.03
CA ALA A 29 14.20 -3.72 2.05
C ALA A 29 13.07 -2.86 2.63
N ASN A 30 13.29 -1.56 2.82
CA ASN A 30 12.30 -0.63 3.36
C ASN A 30 11.30 -0.16 2.29
N ASP A 31 11.77 0.12 1.07
CA ASP A 31 10.99 0.86 0.08
C ASP A 31 10.18 -0.05 -0.85
N VAL A 32 10.50 -1.36 -0.96
CA VAL A 32 9.74 -2.30 -1.81
C VAL A 32 8.25 -2.35 -1.45
N ALA A 33 7.92 -2.16 -0.17
CA ALA A 33 6.55 -2.12 0.31
C ALA A 33 5.76 -0.92 -0.26
N ASN A 34 6.42 0.19 -0.58
CA ASN A 34 5.77 1.38 -1.13
C ASN A 34 5.23 1.13 -2.54
N SER A 35 5.98 0.39 -3.36
CA SER A 35 5.62 0.11 -4.76
C SER A 35 4.71 -1.11 -4.92
N PHE A 36 4.95 -2.18 -4.14
CA PHE A 36 4.26 -3.46 -4.31
C PHE A 36 3.26 -3.81 -3.20
N GLY A 37 3.17 -3.00 -2.14
CA GLY A 37 2.29 -3.28 -0.99
C GLY A 37 0.81 -3.42 -1.36
N THR A 38 0.31 -2.60 -2.28
CA THR A 38 -1.09 -2.68 -2.76
C THR A 38 -1.35 -3.90 -3.64
N SER A 39 -0.38 -4.28 -4.49
CA SER A 39 -0.49 -5.42 -5.40
C SER A 39 -0.42 -6.75 -4.67
N VAL A 40 0.44 -6.84 -3.65
CA VAL A 40 0.51 -8.01 -2.76
C VAL A 40 -0.69 -8.05 -1.81
N GLY A 41 -1.09 -6.90 -1.27
CA GLY A 41 -2.26 -6.79 -0.37
C GLY A 41 -3.59 -7.17 -1.04
N SER A 42 -3.73 -6.89 -2.34
CA SER A 42 -4.89 -7.30 -3.14
C SER A 42 -4.83 -8.75 -3.64
N LYS A 43 -3.77 -9.50 -3.31
CA LYS A 43 -3.50 -10.87 -3.76
C LYS A 43 -3.35 -11.03 -5.29
N VAL A 44 -3.10 -9.94 -6.01
CA VAL A 44 -2.80 -9.97 -7.45
C VAL A 44 -1.41 -10.55 -7.70
N LEU A 45 -0.46 -10.26 -6.80
CA LEU A 45 0.91 -10.78 -6.85
C LEU A 45 1.27 -11.52 -5.57
N THR A 46 2.04 -12.59 -5.71
CA THR A 46 2.72 -13.22 -4.56
C THR A 46 3.91 -12.35 -4.12
N ILE A 47 4.33 -12.51 -2.87
CA ILE A 47 5.51 -11.81 -2.33
C ILE A 47 6.75 -12.10 -3.19
N PHE A 48 6.96 -13.34 -3.60
CA PHE A 48 8.11 -13.72 -4.42
C PHE A 48 8.09 -13.05 -5.80
N GLN A 49 6.94 -13.03 -6.47
CA GLN A 49 6.78 -12.34 -7.75
C GLN A 49 7.03 -10.83 -7.61
N ALA A 50 6.50 -10.21 -6.55
CA ALA A 50 6.75 -8.80 -6.25
C ALA A 50 8.24 -8.51 -6.04
N CYS A 51 8.97 -9.35 -5.30
CA CYS A 51 10.43 -9.19 -5.12
C CYS A 51 11.21 -9.30 -6.45
N CYS A 52 10.84 -10.25 -7.31
CA CYS A 52 11.48 -10.41 -8.62
C CYS A 52 11.27 -9.17 -9.51
N LEU A 53 10.01 -8.69 -9.59
CA LEU A 53 9.69 -7.47 -10.35
C LEU A 53 10.36 -6.23 -9.76
N ALA A 54 10.35 -6.07 -8.44
CA ALA A 54 11.02 -4.99 -7.74
C ALA A 54 12.51 -4.94 -8.09
N THR A 55 13.19 -6.09 -8.07
CA THR A 55 14.63 -6.16 -8.38
C THR A 55 14.91 -5.63 -9.80
N VAL A 56 14.13 -6.05 -10.79
CA VAL A 56 14.32 -5.61 -12.19
C VAL A 56 14.04 -4.12 -12.34
N PHE A 57 12.91 -3.63 -11.82
CA PHE A 57 12.49 -2.25 -12.03
C PHE A 57 13.26 -1.23 -11.17
N GLU A 58 13.63 -1.56 -9.94
CA GLU A 58 14.45 -0.69 -9.08
C GLU A 58 15.87 -0.54 -9.63
N ILE A 59 16.50 -1.64 -10.09
CA ILE A 59 17.81 -1.58 -10.74
C ILE A 59 17.72 -0.76 -12.03
N SER A 60 16.70 -1.00 -12.85
CA SER A 60 16.49 -0.24 -14.10
C SER A 60 16.29 1.26 -13.81
N GLY A 61 15.47 1.62 -12.83
CA GLY A 61 15.23 3.01 -12.44
C GLY A 61 16.48 3.70 -11.91
N SER A 62 17.25 3.00 -11.06
CA SER A 62 18.53 3.49 -10.52
C SER A 62 19.53 3.83 -11.64
N ILE A 63 19.65 2.98 -12.65
CA ILE A 63 20.54 3.19 -13.80
C ILE A 63 20.03 4.30 -14.73
N LEU A 64 18.71 4.32 -15.01
CA LEU A 64 18.12 5.18 -16.04
C LEU A 64 17.82 6.61 -15.58
N ILE A 65 17.55 6.86 -14.30
CA ILE A 65 17.18 8.19 -13.77
C ILE A 65 17.97 8.57 -12.51
N GLY A 66 18.52 7.59 -11.78
CA GLY A 66 19.12 7.81 -10.46
C GLY A 66 20.23 8.87 -10.41
N TYR A 67 20.99 9.05 -11.50
CA TYR A 67 22.11 9.99 -11.58
C TYR A 67 21.77 11.42 -11.13
N LYS A 68 20.60 11.97 -11.50
CA LYS A 68 20.23 13.36 -11.21
C LYS A 68 20.06 13.61 -9.71
N VAL A 69 19.45 12.66 -9.01
CA VAL A 69 19.28 12.69 -7.55
C VAL A 69 20.64 12.50 -6.87
N SER A 70 21.46 11.57 -7.36
CA SER A 70 22.82 11.37 -6.85
C SER A 70 23.71 12.61 -7.01
N ASP A 71 23.62 13.33 -8.13
CA ASP A 71 24.41 14.57 -8.33
C ASP A 71 23.93 15.70 -7.41
N THR A 72 22.62 15.76 -7.14
CA THR A 72 22.04 16.69 -6.16
C THR A 72 22.52 16.37 -4.74
N MET A 73 22.59 15.09 -4.35
CA MET A 73 23.18 14.69 -3.06
C MET A 73 24.65 15.08 -2.97
N ARG A 74 25.43 14.84 -4.03
CA ARG A 74 26.87 15.10 -4.04
C ARG A 74 27.22 16.59 -4.00
N LYS A 75 26.51 17.41 -4.78
CA LYS A 75 26.88 18.83 -5.01
C LYS A 75 25.87 19.84 -4.53
N GLY A 76 24.62 19.44 -4.34
CA GLY A 76 23.53 20.36 -4.01
C GLY A 76 23.49 20.72 -2.53
N ILE A 77 23.89 19.80 -1.64
CA ILE A 77 23.76 19.98 -0.19
C ILE A 77 25.00 20.63 0.42
N LEU A 78 26.17 20.33 -0.13
CA LEU A 78 27.48 20.71 0.42
C LEU A 78 28.12 21.79 -0.45
N ASP A 79 28.80 22.75 0.16
CA ASP A 79 29.70 23.64 -0.61
C ASP A 79 31.06 22.96 -0.83
N ILE A 80 31.18 22.29 -1.97
CA ILE A 80 32.40 21.53 -2.35
C ILE A 80 33.63 22.45 -2.40
N ASN A 81 33.46 23.75 -2.66
CA ASN A 81 34.61 24.66 -2.73
C ASN A 81 35.34 24.79 -1.40
N MET A 82 34.64 24.58 -0.27
CA MET A 82 35.24 24.64 1.06
C MET A 82 36.09 23.41 1.40
N TYR A 83 35.99 22.35 0.59
CA TYR A 83 36.76 21.12 0.71
C TYR A 83 37.91 21.02 -0.29
N LYS A 84 38.18 22.09 -1.06
CA LYS A 84 39.41 22.20 -1.85
C LYS A 84 40.59 22.09 -0.89
N ASP A 85 41.54 21.21 -1.22
CA ASP A 85 42.70 20.84 -0.40
C ASP A 85 42.39 20.00 0.87
N ALA A 86 41.12 19.64 1.11
CA ALA A 86 40.68 18.79 2.22
C ALA A 86 39.81 17.61 1.74
N GLU A 87 40.18 17.02 0.60
CA GLU A 87 39.41 15.96 -0.06
C GLU A 87 39.26 14.70 0.82
N LYS A 88 40.30 14.37 1.59
CA LYS A 88 40.25 13.24 2.54
C LYS A 88 39.16 13.42 3.60
N GLU A 89 38.95 14.65 4.10
CA GLU A 89 37.90 14.94 5.07
C GLU A 89 36.50 14.77 4.45
N LEU A 90 36.33 15.18 3.19
CA LEU A 90 35.07 15.00 2.46
C LEU A 90 34.77 13.51 2.22
N MET A 91 35.78 12.71 1.91
CA MET A 91 35.65 11.25 1.75
C MET A 91 35.27 10.58 3.08
N LEU A 92 35.95 10.93 4.18
CA LEU A 92 35.61 10.43 5.52
C LEU A 92 34.20 10.85 5.95
N GLY A 93 33.84 12.11 5.70
CA GLY A 93 32.49 12.63 5.95
C GLY A 93 31.43 11.86 5.17
N SER A 94 31.69 11.55 3.90
CA SER A 94 30.79 10.76 3.06
C SER A 94 30.62 9.33 3.57
N ILE A 95 31.69 8.66 4.00
CA ILE A 95 31.61 7.34 4.64
C ILE A 95 30.82 7.41 5.95
N SER A 96 31.02 8.45 6.75
CA SER A 96 30.26 8.64 7.99
C SER A 96 28.76 8.81 7.72
N ALA A 97 28.40 9.56 6.66
CA ALA A 97 27.02 9.76 6.25
C ALA A 97 26.36 8.46 5.78
N LEU A 98 27.07 7.69 4.95
CA LEU A 98 26.62 6.38 4.48
C LEU A 98 26.42 5.41 5.66
N THR A 99 27.36 5.38 6.61
CA THR A 99 27.31 4.50 7.78
C THR A 99 26.14 4.85 8.69
N ALA A 100 25.98 6.13 9.02
CA ALA A 100 24.87 6.60 9.86
C ALA A 100 23.51 6.30 9.21
N SER A 101 23.40 6.54 7.90
CA SER A 101 22.18 6.28 7.14
C SER A 101 21.87 4.79 7.07
N ALA A 102 22.87 3.95 6.78
CA ALA A 102 22.71 2.51 6.68
C ALA A 102 22.28 1.91 8.02
N THR A 103 22.93 2.34 9.10
CA THR A 103 22.61 1.89 10.46
C THR A 103 21.18 2.26 10.83
N TRP A 104 20.79 3.53 10.63
CA TRP A 104 19.44 3.98 10.94
C TRP A 104 18.38 3.25 10.13
N LEU A 105 18.64 3.04 8.84
CA LEU A 105 17.72 2.37 7.93
C LEU A 105 17.51 0.89 8.31
N ILE A 106 18.60 0.16 8.55
CA ILE A 106 18.53 -1.25 8.99
C ILE A 106 17.79 -1.37 10.32
N VAL A 107 18.08 -0.49 11.28
CA VAL A 107 17.41 -0.49 12.58
C VAL A 107 15.90 -0.21 12.41
N ALA A 108 15.53 0.77 11.61
CA ALA A 108 14.12 1.07 11.34
C ALA A 108 13.40 -0.08 10.61
N THR A 109 14.05 -0.70 9.62
CA THR A 109 13.52 -1.88 8.93
C THR A 109 13.35 -3.06 9.89
N PHE A 110 14.28 -3.27 10.82
CA PHE A 110 14.16 -4.30 11.87
C PHE A 110 12.94 -4.06 12.77
N PHE A 111 12.68 -2.79 13.12
CA PHE A 111 11.47 -2.38 13.84
C PHE A 111 10.21 -2.28 12.96
N LYS A 112 10.30 -2.62 11.66
CA LYS A 112 9.20 -2.56 10.69
C LYS A 112 8.59 -1.16 10.55
N LEU A 113 9.40 -0.13 10.74
CA LEU A 113 8.98 1.26 10.61
C LEU A 113 9.23 1.71 9.16
N PRO A 114 8.18 2.15 8.44
CA PRO A 114 8.36 2.75 7.12
C PRO A 114 8.97 4.15 7.31
N ILE A 115 10.26 4.28 7.00
CA ILE A 115 10.97 5.55 7.11
C ILE A 115 11.44 6.06 5.75
N SER A 116 11.91 7.31 5.70
CA SER A 116 12.49 7.90 4.49
C SER A 116 14.01 7.74 4.46
N GLY A 117 14.52 6.93 3.53
CA GLY A 117 15.96 6.81 3.27
C GLY A 117 16.58 8.16 2.86
N THR A 118 15.86 8.96 2.06
CA THR A 118 16.30 10.28 1.59
C THR A 118 16.52 11.26 2.75
N HIS A 119 15.62 11.28 3.75
CA HIS A 119 15.82 12.14 4.93
C HIS A 119 17.03 11.70 5.74
N SER A 120 17.25 10.38 5.82
CA SER A 120 18.37 9.80 6.57
C SER A 120 19.72 10.23 5.98
N ILE A 121 19.90 10.09 4.66
CA ILE A 121 21.16 10.47 4.00
C ILE A 121 21.38 11.98 3.93
N VAL A 122 20.32 12.78 3.70
CA VAL A 122 20.41 14.24 3.74
C VAL A 122 20.78 14.73 5.13
N GLY A 123 20.10 14.21 6.17
CA GLY A 123 20.37 14.57 7.55
C GLY A 123 21.78 14.20 7.98
N ALA A 124 22.25 12.99 7.64
CA ALA A 124 23.60 12.55 7.93
C ALA A 124 24.66 13.40 7.19
N THR A 125 24.38 13.78 5.95
CA THR A 125 25.25 14.65 5.13
C THR A 125 25.39 16.05 5.72
N VAL A 126 24.26 16.65 6.12
CA VAL A 126 24.25 17.94 6.83
C VAL A 126 24.98 17.81 8.16
N GLY A 127 24.76 16.72 8.89
CA GLY A 127 25.39 16.45 10.19
C GLY A 127 26.91 16.48 10.13
N TYR A 128 27.53 15.70 9.26
CA TYR A 128 29.00 15.69 9.17
C TYR A 128 29.54 17.04 8.65
N SER A 129 28.82 17.70 7.73
CA SER A 129 29.26 18.98 7.20
C SER A 129 29.25 20.07 8.27
N LEU A 130 28.27 20.06 9.18
CA LEU A 130 28.22 20.96 10.33
C LEU A 130 29.38 20.72 11.29
N VAL A 131 29.80 19.46 11.46
CA VAL A 131 30.96 19.12 12.31
C VAL A 131 32.27 19.60 11.70
N LEU A 132 32.49 19.36 10.40
CA LEU A 132 33.77 19.69 9.75
C LEU A 132 33.92 21.18 9.42
N ARG A 133 32.84 21.83 8.97
CA ARG A 133 32.90 23.19 8.39
C ARG A 133 31.88 24.16 9.00
N GLY A 134 31.15 23.75 10.03
CA GLY A 134 30.11 24.57 10.64
C GLY A 134 28.97 24.87 9.67
N SER A 135 28.23 25.94 9.94
CA SER A 135 27.08 26.36 9.11
C SER A 135 27.46 26.76 7.69
N GLN A 136 28.72 27.11 7.43
CA GLN A 136 29.18 27.57 6.12
C GLN A 136 29.33 26.42 5.12
N GLY A 137 29.60 25.19 5.58
CA GLY A 137 29.74 24.02 4.71
C GLY A 137 28.44 23.55 4.04
N VAL A 138 27.28 24.05 4.50
CA VAL A 138 25.95 23.63 4.05
C VAL A 138 25.32 24.69 3.15
N GLN A 139 24.82 24.27 1.99
CA GLN A 139 24.07 25.14 1.08
C GLN A 139 22.61 25.29 1.55
N TRP A 140 22.36 26.19 2.50
CA TRP A 140 21.03 26.41 3.09
C TRP A 140 19.92 26.71 2.09
N LYS A 141 20.22 27.44 1.01
CA LYS A 141 19.24 27.73 -0.05
C LYS A 141 18.76 26.46 -0.75
N THR A 142 19.68 25.55 -1.06
CA THR A 142 19.35 24.27 -1.72
C THR A 142 18.69 23.32 -0.73
N LEU A 143 19.19 23.24 0.50
CA LEU A 143 18.56 22.46 1.57
C LEU A 143 17.11 22.91 1.82
N GLY A 144 16.84 24.22 1.86
CA GLY A 144 15.49 24.76 1.99
C GLY A 144 14.55 24.36 0.85
N LYS A 145 15.04 24.30 -0.39
CA LYS A 145 14.27 23.78 -1.53
C LYS A 145 13.96 22.28 -1.38
N ILE A 146 14.94 21.50 -0.92
CA ILE A 146 14.77 20.06 -0.66
C ILE A 146 13.71 19.85 0.43
N VAL A 147 13.83 20.55 1.56
CA VAL A 147 12.84 20.48 2.65
C VAL A 147 11.46 20.91 2.18
N GLY A 148 11.36 21.98 1.39
CA GLY A 148 10.09 22.40 0.76
C GLY A 148 9.48 21.30 -0.10
N SER A 149 10.28 20.57 -0.88
CA SER A 149 9.81 19.45 -1.71
C SER A 149 9.21 18.31 -0.88
N TRP A 150 9.72 18.06 0.34
CA TRP A 150 9.21 17.00 1.21
C TRP A 150 7.77 17.22 1.67
N PHE A 151 7.32 18.48 1.74
CA PHE A 151 5.92 18.81 2.05
C PHE A 151 5.07 18.89 0.79
N ILE A 152 5.61 19.44 -0.30
CA ILE A 152 4.86 19.62 -1.55
C ILE A 152 4.56 18.26 -2.19
N SER A 153 5.50 17.32 -2.19
CA SER A 153 5.34 16.02 -2.87
C SER A 153 4.19 15.18 -2.31
N PRO A 154 4.03 14.96 -0.99
CA PRO A 154 2.87 14.24 -0.45
C PRO A 154 1.54 14.94 -0.72
N VAL A 155 1.49 16.28 -0.62
CA VAL A 155 0.27 17.04 -0.90
C VAL A 155 -0.13 16.89 -2.37
N PHE A 156 0.81 17.04 -3.28
CA PHE A 156 0.56 16.89 -4.71
C PHE A 156 0.17 15.45 -5.08
N SER A 157 0.81 14.46 -4.47
CA SER A 157 0.45 13.05 -4.61
C SER A 157 -0.97 12.77 -4.10
N GLY A 158 -1.33 13.31 -2.93
CA GLY A 158 -2.68 13.20 -2.36
C GLY A 158 -3.76 13.81 -3.26
N ILE A 159 -3.52 15.02 -3.77
CA ILE A 159 -4.44 15.68 -4.72
C ILE A 159 -4.59 14.84 -5.99
N THR A 160 -3.49 14.37 -6.57
CA THR A 160 -3.51 13.54 -7.79
C THR A 160 -4.24 12.22 -7.55
N SER A 161 -4.02 11.57 -6.41
CA SER A 161 -4.71 10.34 -6.02
C SER A 161 -6.22 10.56 -5.87
N CYS A 162 -6.64 11.65 -5.21
CA CYS A 162 -8.06 12.02 -5.10
C CYS A 162 -8.70 12.25 -6.47
N ILE A 163 -8.02 12.95 -7.38
CA ILE A 163 -8.51 13.19 -8.74
C ILE A 163 -8.63 11.87 -9.52
N LEU A 164 -7.61 11.01 -9.47
CA LEU A 164 -7.64 9.71 -10.14
C LEU A 164 -8.76 8.82 -9.62
N LEU A 165 -8.95 8.75 -8.30
CA LEU A 165 -10.06 8.00 -7.70
C LEU A 165 -11.42 8.58 -8.09
N TRP A 166 -11.55 9.91 -8.17
CA TRP A 166 -12.77 10.55 -8.63
C TRP A 166 -13.08 10.19 -10.09
N ILE A 167 -12.07 10.21 -10.97
CA ILE A 167 -12.19 9.79 -12.38
C ILE A 167 -12.63 8.32 -12.46
N ILE A 168 -11.94 7.42 -11.76
CA ILE A 168 -12.28 5.99 -11.74
C ILE A 168 -13.71 5.78 -11.26
N LYS A 169 -14.11 6.41 -10.16
CA LYS A 169 -15.47 6.29 -9.62
C LYS A 169 -16.52 6.78 -10.60
N ARG A 170 -16.30 7.95 -11.21
CA ARG A 170 -17.27 8.62 -12.09
C ARG A 170 -17.42 7.93 -13.44
N PHE A 171 -16.31 7.49 -14.04
CA PHE A 171 -16.28 6.98 -15.42
C PHE A 171 -16.30 5.46 -15.53
N ILE A 172 -15.83 4.74 -14.51
CA ILE A 172 -15.73 3.27 -14.51
C ILE A 172 -16.78 2.68 -13.58
N LEU A 173 -16.72 2.98 -12.28
CA LEU A 173 -17.55 2.29 -11.28
C LEU A 173 -19.05 2.64 -11.32
N THR A 174 -19.42 3.77 -11.90
CA THR A 174 -20.84 4.20 -12.02
C THR A 174 -21.49 3.71 -13.32
N ARG A 175 -20.75 3.02 -14.20
CA ARG A 175 -21.29 2.45 -15.45
C ARG A 175 -22.16 1.21 -15.17
N PRO A 176 -23.13 0.90 -16.04
CA PRO A 176 -23.97 -0.29 -15.90
C PRO A 176 -23.16 -1.60 -15.98
N ASP A 177 -22.09 -1.61 -16.79
CA ASP A 177 -21.09 -2.69 -16.83
C ASP A 177 -19.71 -2.12 -16.44
N PRO A 178 -19.35 -2.15 -15.13
CA PRO A 178 -18.10 -1.58 -14.65
C PRO A 178 -16.88 -2.42 -15.05
N LEU A 179 -17.04 -3.73 -15.29
CA LEU A 179 -15.97 -4.61 -15.73
C LEU A 179 -15.52 -4.23 -17.14
N GLU A 180 -16.47 -4.07 -18.05
CA GLU A 180 -16.20 -3.66 -19.42
C GLU A 180 -15.59 -2.26 -19.49
N ALA A 181 -16.14 -1.32 -18.73
CA ALA A 181 -15.60 0.03 -18.63
C ALA A 181 -14.16 0.03 -18.08
N GLY A 182 -13.87 -0.85 -17.12
CA GLY A 182 -12.54 -1.05 -16.56
C GLY A 182 -11.55 -1.54 -17.62
N LEU A 183 -11.89 -2.63 -18.32
CA LEU A 183 -11.06 -3.19 -19.39
C LEU A 183 -10.80 -2.18 -20.52
N MET A 184 -11.82 -1.42 -20.92
CA MET A 184 -11.69 -0.37 -21.95
C MET A 184 -10.84 0.83 -21.49
N SER A 185 -10.71 1.05 -20.19
CA SER A 185 -9.88 2.13 -19.63
C SER A 185 -8.39 1.78 -19.52
N LEU A 186 -8.04 0.49 -19.51
CA LEU A 186 -6.65 0.02 -19.34
C LEU A 186 -5.66 0.60 -20.37
N PRO A 187 -5.98 0.66 -21.68
CA PRO A 187 -5.07 1.23 -22.67
C PRO A 187 -4.68 2.68 -22.34
N LEU A 188 -5.61 3.47 -21.82
CA LEU A 188 -5.36 4.87 -21.44
C LEU A 188 -4.44 4.97 -20.22
N PHE A 189 -4.71 4.19 -19.16
CA PHE A 189 -3.86 4.21 -17.96
C PHE A 189 -2.44 3.71 -18.23
N TYR A 190 -2.29 2.61 -18.98
CA TYR A 190 -0.98 2.06 -19.32
C TYR A 190 -0.21 2.98 -20.27
N SER A 191 -0.89 3.55 -21.27
CA SER A 191 -0.29 4.54 -22.18
C SER A 191 0.22 5.76 -21.43
N PHE A 192 -0.58 6.33 -20.54
CA PHE A 192 -0.20 7.50 -19.75
C PHE A 192 0.99 7.20 -18.81
N THR A 193 0.98 6.03 -18.18
CA THR A 193 2.08 5.60 -17.29
C THR A 193 3.39 5.43 -18.07
N ILE A 194 3.35 4.74 -19.21
CA ILE A 194 4.53 4.56 -20.06
C ILE A 194 5.00 5.88 -20.64
N LEU A 195 4.09 6.75 -21.07
CA LEU A 195 4.45 8.08 -21.60
C LEU A 195 5.24 8.87 -20.56
N ILE A 196 4.78 8.93 -19.31
CA ILE A 196 5.50 9.64 -18.24
C ILE A 196 6.86 9.01 -17.99
N ASN A 197 6.94 7.68 -17.84
CA ASN A 197 8.20 7.00 -17.55
C ASN A 197 9.23 7.20 -18.67
N ILE A 198 8.82 7.04 -19.93
CA ILE A 198 9.69 7.26 -21.08
C ILE A 198 10.09 8.72 -21.19
N PHE A 199 9.17 9.66 -20.97
CA PHE A 199 9.49 11.08 -20.97
C PHE A 199 10.55 11.41 -19.90
N SER A 200 10.39 10.90 -18.67
CA SER A 200 11.37 11.08 -17.60
C SER A 200 12.72 10.47 -17.94
N ILE A 201 12.77 9.27 -18.53
CA ILE A 201 14.04 8.64 -18.91
C ILE A 201 14.72 9.44 -20.03
N VAL A 202 13.97 9.86 -21.06
CA VAL A 202 14.53 10.57 -22.23
C VAL A 202 14.96 11.99 -21.88
N HIS A 203 14.24 12.68 -21.00
CA HIS A 203 14.54 14.06 -20.61
C HIS A 203 15.60 14.15 -19.50
N ASP A 204 15.50 13.29 -18.49
CA ASP A 204 16.33 13.36 -17.26
C ASP A 204 17.33 12.20 -17.14
N GLY A 205 17.54 11.45 -18.22
CA GLY A 205 18.45 10.30 -18.26
C GLY A 205 19.92 10.65 -18.04
N PRO A 206 20.78 9.65 -17.76
CA PRO A 206 22.18 9.87 -17.43
C PRO A 206 22.98 10.42 -18.61
N LYS A 207 23.93 11.30 -18.30
CA LYS A 207 24.85 11.91 -19.27
C LYS A 207 25.68 10.90 -20.06
N LEU A 208 25.94 9.72 -19.48
CA LEU A 208 26.70 8.65 -20.10
C LEU A 208 26.02 8.10 -21.36
N LEU A 209 24.69 8.17 -21.43
CA LEU A 209 23.89 7.78 -22.60
C LEU A 209 23.66 8.95 -23.58
N HIS A 210 24.29 10.11 -23.36
CA HIS A 210 24.10 11.35 -24.14
C HIS A 210 22.64 11.84 -24.23
N MET A 211 21.77 11.42 -23.30
CA MET A 211 20.35 11.77 -23.29
C MET A 211 20.09 13.21 -22.83
N ASP A 212 21.07 13.84 -22.17
CA ASP A 212 21.03 15.24 -21.66
C ASP A 212 20.98 16.30 -22.78
N ASN A 213 21.28 15.93 -24.03
CA ASN A 213 21.26 16.83 -25.19
C ASN A 213 19.99 16.71 -26.05
N ILE A 214 19.04 15.86 -25.66
CA ILE A 214 17.82 15.66 -26.45
C ILE A 214 16.89 16.86 -26.23
N PRO A 215 16.51 17.59 -27.29
CA PRO A 215 15.64 18.74 -27.12
C PRO A 215 14.25 18.29 -26.65
N LEU A 216 13.60 19.12 -25.83
CA LEU A 216 12.33 18.77 -25.17
C LEU A 216 11.25 18.28 -26.14
N TRP A 217 11.16 18.87 -27.34
CA TRP A 217 10.20 18.44 -28.36
C TRP A 217 10.45 17.01 -28.85
N MET A 218 11.71 16.59 -28.94
CA MET A 218 12.09 15.24 -29.36
C MET A 218 11.77 14.24 -28.24
N ALA A 219 12.04 14.59 -26.98
CA ALA A 219 11.63 13.79 -25.84
C ALA A 219 10.11 13.59 -25.78
N SER A 220 9.33 14.66 -25.97
CA SER A 220 7.87 14.59 -26.00
C SER A 220 7.32 13.80 -27.17
N THR A 221 7.90 13.92 -28.36
CA THR A 221 7.42 13.17 -29.54
C THR A 221 7.72 11.69 -29.43
N ILE A 222 8.89 11.30 -28.91
CA ILE A 222 9.24 9.90 -28.64
C ILE A 222 8.30 9.30 -27.60
N SER A 223 8.09 9.99 -26.47
CA SER A 223 7.24 9.47 -25.40
C SER A 223 5.77 9.34 -25.81
N VAL A 224 5.23 10.30 -26.57
CA VAL A 224 3.88 10.23 -27.14
C VAL A 224 3.76 9.10 -28.15
N SER A 225 4.75 8.93 -29.03
CA SER A 225 4.73 7.86 -30.05
C SER A 225 4.73 6.47 -29.41
N ILE A 226 5.60 6.24 -28.42
CA ILE A 226 5.65 4.98 -27.67
C ILE A 226 4.38 4.80 -26.83
N GLY A 227 3.86 5.86 -26.22
CA GLY A 227 2.60 5.83 -25.47
C GLY A 227 1.43 5.41 -26.35
N ILE A 228 1.29 5.97 -27.56
CA ILE A 228 0.24 5.61 -28.52
C ILE A 228 0.43 4.15 -28.97
N PHE A 229 1.66 3.73 -29.24
CA PHE A 229 1.96 2.35 -29.62
C PHE A 229 1.52 1.35 -28.53
N VAL A 230 1.83 1.63 -27.26
CA VAL A 230 1.38 0.81 -26.12
C VAL A 230 -0.14 0.84 -25.97
N MET A 231 -0.78 1.98 -26.21
CA MET A 231 -2.25 2.09 -26.19
C MET A 231 -2.87 1.13 -27.21
N VAL A 232 -2.39 1.15 -28.46
CA VAL A 232 -2.89 0.29 -29.53
C VAL A 232 -2.65 -1.19 -29.22
N ILE A 233 -1.45 -1.56 -28.74
CA ILE A 233 -1.15 -2.94 -28.35
C ILE A 233 -2.05 -3.41 -27.21
N THR A 234 -2.21 -2.59 -26.18
CA THR A 234 -3.03 -2.94 -25.01
C THR A 234 -4.48 -3.15 -25.45
N TRP A 235 -5.00 -2.27 -26.31
CA TRP A 235 -6.36 -2.37 -26.82
C TRP A 235 -6.58 -3.60 -27.70
N LEU A 236 -5.66 -3.92 -28.60
CA LEU A 236 -5.80 -5.03 -29.56
C LEU A 236 -5.50 -6.42 -28.96
N PHE A 237 -4.58 -6.51 -28.00
CA PHE A 237 -4.12 -7.80 -27.48
C PHE A 237 -4.49 -8.01 -26.01
N VAL A 238 -4.16 -7.06 -25.14
CA VAL A 238 -4.31 -7.24 -23.68
C VAL A 238 -5.78 -7.26 -23.28
N VAL A 239 -6.59 -6.32 -23.76
CA VAL A 239 -8.01 -6.26 -23.41
C VAL A 239 -8.80 -7.51 -23.85
N PRO A 240 -8.73 -7.98 -25.11
CA PRO A 240 -9.45 -9.20 -25.48
C PRO A 240 -8.93 -10.45 -24.77
N TRP A 241 -7.62 -10.52 -24.50
CA TRP A 241 -7.04 -11.61 -23.73
C TRP A 241 -7.55 -11.63 -22.28
N GLN A 242 -7.52 -10.51 -21.57
CA GLN A 242 -8.04 -10.40 -20.20
C GLN A 242 -9.53 -10.70 -20.13
N ARG A 243 -10.31 -10.22 -21.10
CA ARG A 243 -11.74 -10.56 -21.19
C ARG A 243 -11.96 -12.07 -21.28
N LYS A 244 -11.15 -12.77 -22.09
CA LYS A 244 -11.26 -14.22 -22.24
C LYS A 244 -10.93 -14.94 -20.93
N VAL A 245 -9.84 -14.55 -20.26
CA VAL A 245 -9.41 -15.15 -18.99
C VAL A 245 -10.47 -14.99 -17.90
N ILE A 246 -11.07 -13.81 -17.77
CA ILE A 246 -12.10 -13.56 -16.74
C ILE A 246 -13.35 -14.41 -17.01
N LYS A 247 -13.82 -14.48 -18.25
CA LYS A 247 -14.96 -15.34 -18.61
C LYS A 247 -14.68 -16.83 -18.36
N GLU A 248 -13.47 -17.30 -18.62
CA GLU A 248 -13.07 -18.68 -18.33
C GLU A 248 -13.06 -18.96 -16.82
N GLN A 249 -12.69 -17.98 -15.99
CA GLN A 249 -12.75 -18.07 -14.54
C GLN A 249 -14.20 -18.13 -14.03
N GLU A 250 -15.07 -17.24 -14.52
CA GLU A 250 -16.51 -17.24 -14.17
C GLU A 250 -17.17 -18.59 -14.47
N VAL A 251 -16.94 -19.14 -15.67
CA VAL A 251 -17.48 -20.47 -16.07
C VAL A 251 -16.94 -21.59 -15.18
N LYS A 252 -15.67 -21.50 -14.75
CA LYS A 252 -15.05 -22.50 -13.87
C LYS A 252 -15.63 -22.43 -12.46
N GLU A 253 -15.87 -21.24 -11.94
CA GLU A 253 -16.51 -21.01 -10.64
C GLU A 253 -17.95 -21.51 -10.64
N GLU A 254 -18.72 -21.24 -11.69
CA GLU A 254 -20.09 -21.73 -11.85
C GLU A 254 -20.15 -23.26 -11.86
N LYS A 255 -19.25 -23.93 -12.60
CA LYS A 255 -19.15 -25.42 -12.61
C LYS A 255 -18.79 -26.01 -11.25
N LEU A 256 -18.01 -25.30 -10.44
CA LEU A 256 -17.66 -25.72 -9.07
C LEU A 256 -18.81 -25.50 -8.09
N ALA A 257 -19.62 -24.45 -8.29
CA ALA A 257 -20.76 -24.13 -7.46
C ALA A 257 -21.99 -25.04 -7.69
N VAL A 258 -22.14 -25.61 -8.90
CA VAL A 258 -23.34 -26.37 -9.32
C VAL A 258 -23.35 -27.85 -8.85
N ASN A 259 -22.41 -28.31 -8.03
CA ASN A 259 -22.35 -29.70 -7.56
C ASN A 259 -23.04 -29.98 -6.20
N PHE A 260 -24.21 -29.39 -5.95
CA PHE A 260 -25.13 -29.83 -4.88
C PHE A 260 -26.47 -30.29 -5.46
N ASN A 261 -26.47 -31.46 -6.11
CA ASN A 261 -27.70 -32.20 -6.31
C ASN A 261 -28.05 -32.90 -4.99
N ILE A 262 -28.93 -32.28 -4.20
CA ILE A 262 -29.81 -33.03 -3.30
C ILE A 262 -30.77 -33.77 -4.22
N GLY A 263 -30.41 -34.99 -4.62
CA GLY A 263 -31.37 -35.89 -5.22
C GLY A 263 -32.43 -36.20 -4.17
N GLU A 264 -33.67 -35.79 -4.42
CA GLU A 264 -34.82 -36.44 -3.80
C GLU A 264 -34.77 -37.92 -4.20
N SER A 265 -34.35 -38.78 -3.29
CA SER A 265 -34.52 -40.21 -3.44
C SER A 265 -36.01 -40.53 -3.32
N SER A 266 -36.71 -40.57 -4.45
CA SER A 266 -38.03 -41.14 -4.57
C SER A 266 -37.93 -42.66 -4.76
N ASP A 267 -37.62 -43.39 -3.69
CA ASP A 267 -37.73 -44.85 -3.67
C ASP A 267 -38.92 -45.29 -2.80
N THR A 268 -39.98 -45.76 -3.46
CA THR A 268 -41.11 -46.45 -2.86
C THR A 268 -40.89 -47.97 -2.83
N SER A 269 -40.55 -48.50 -1.63
CA SER A 269 -40.86 -49.85 -1.04
C SER A 269 -40.38 -51.16 -1.75
N PRO A 270 -40.35 -52.36 -1.09
CA PRO A 270 -40.23 -52.74 0.34
C PRO A 270 -39.15 -53.85 0.63
N GLU A 271 -38.90 -54.08 1.94
CA GLU A 271 -38.22 -55.24 2.57
C GLU A 271 -36.71 -55.50 2.35
N GLY A 272 -36.01 -55.72 3.47
CA GLY A 272 -34.66 -56.32 3.50
C GLY A 272 -33.68 -55.60 4.43
N SER A 273 -33.82 -55.80 5.74
CA SER A 273 -32.85 -55.33 6.74
C SER A 273 -31.53 -56.11 6.65
N PRO A 274 -30.36 -55.45 6.74
CA PRO A 274 -29.32 -56.03 7.58
C PRO A 274 -28.71 -55.01 8.56
N ASN A 275 -28.57 -55.49 9.79
CA ASN A 275 -27.93 -54.90 10.97
C ASN A 275 -26.84 -53.83 10.71
N ARG A 276 -27.10 -52.60 11.14
CA ARG A 276 -26.09 -51.55 11.29
C ARG A 276 -25.48 -51.61 12.70
N LYS A 277 -24.21 -52.03 12.80
CA LYS A 277 -23.40 -51.82 14.00
C LYS A 277 -23.21 -50.32 14.21
N LEU A 278 -23.69 -49.82 15.36
CA LEU A 278 -23.54 -48.43 15.78
C LEU A 278 -22.07 -48.16 16.13
N ASN A 279 -21.37 -47.37 15.32
CA ASN A 279 -19.98 -46.98 15.59
C ASN A 279 -19.96 -45.70 16.44
N ARG A 280 -19.31 -45.78 17.61
CA ARG A 280 -19.40 -44.83 18.74
C ARG A 280 -18.54 -43.56 18.57
N ASN A 281 -18.28 -43.13 17.34
CA ASN A 281 -17.37 -42.00 17.04
C ASN A 281 -18.07 -40.75 16.45
N SER A 282 -19.38 -40.78 16.18
CA SER A 282 -20.10 -39.64 15.60
C SER A 282 -20.33 -38.49 16.58
N ALA A 283 -20.51 -38.78 17.88
CA ALA A 283 -20.78 -37.74 18.88
C ALA A 283 -19.59 -36.80 19.17
N CYS A 284 -18.35 -37.23 18.85
CA CYS A 284 -17.15 -36.39 19.03
C CYS A 284 -16.97 -35.41 17.85
N LEU A 285 -17.34 -35.83 16.64
CA LEU A 285 -17.22 -35.00 15.43
C LEU A 285 -18.25 -33.86 15.43
N GLU A 286 -19.46 -34.14 15.90
CA GLU A 286 -20.57 -33.18 15.97
C GLU A 286 -20.33 -32.08 17.02
N ARG A 287 -19.62 -32.41 18.11
CA ARG A 287 -19.15 -31.45 19.11
C ARG A 287 -17.99 -30.58 18.61
N GLN A 288 -17.15 -31.11 17.71
CA GLN A 288 -16.07 -30.34 17.09
C GLN A 288 -16.60 -29.36 16.04
N LEU A 289 -17.61 -29.75 15.26
CA LEU A 289 -18.25 -28.86 14.28
C LEU A 289 -19.02 -27.70 14.93
N THR A 290 -19.69 -27.95 16.05
CA THR A 290 -20.43 -26.91 16.78
C THR A 290 -19.52 -25.86 17.44
N VAL A 291 -18.36 -26.27 17.96
CA VAL A 291 -17.37 -25.33 18.52
C VAL A 291 -16.68 -24.47 17.43
N ILE A 292 -16.46 -25.03 16.23
CA ILE A 292 -15.94 -24.27 15.08
C ILE A 292 -16.99 -23.26 14.60
N SER A 293 -18.26 -23.64 14.56
CA SER A 293 -19.38 -22.76 14.20
C SER A 293 -19.49 -21.54 15.11
N GLU A 294 -19.49 -21.72 16.44
CA GLU A 294 -19.60 -20.62 17.41
C GLU A 294 -18.39 -19.67 17.38
N SER A 295 -17.18 -20.20 17.18
CA SER A 295 -15.98 -19.36 17.06
C SER A 295 -15.97 -18.50 15.79
N THR A 296 -16.60 -18.98 14.71
CA THR A 296 -16.70 -18.26 13.44
C THR A 296 -17.76 -17.15 13.51
N GLU A 297 -18.87 -17.37 14.22
CA GLU A 297 -19.91 -16.36 14.42
C GLU A 297 -19.47 -15.23 15.36
N LEU A 298 -18.69 -15.53 16.42
CA LEU A 298 -18.12 -14.51 17.31
C LEU A 298 -17.07 -13.65 16.59
N GLN A 299 -16.30 -14.22 15.66
CA GLN A 299 -15.33 -13.48 14.86
C GLN A 299 -16.02 -12.62 13.77
N GLN A 300 -17.17 -13.05 13.25
CA GLN A 300 -17.98 -12.26 12.31
C GLN A 300 -18.75 -11.12 12.99
N LEU A 301 -19.16 -11.26 14.24
CA LEU A 301 -19.80 -10.17 15.01
C LEU A 301 -18.85 -9.02 15.34
N ASP A 302 -17.55 -9.29 15.56
CA ASP A 302 -16.54 -8.26 15.79
C ASP A 302 -16.15 -7.54 14.47
N GLN A 303 -16.11 -8.28 13.36
CA GLN A 303 -15.82 -7.72 12.02
C GLN A 303 -16.97 -6.84 11.47
N ASN A 304 -18.23 -7.19 11.78
CA ASN A 304 -19.40 -6.45 11.32
C ASN A 304 -19.63 -5.12 12.06
N ARG A 305 -19.06 -4.94 13.26
CA ARG A 305 -19.07 -3.63 13.96
C ARG A 305 -18.16 -2.58 13.30
N ILE A 306 -17.18 -3.00 12.49
CA ILE A 306 -16.19 -2.10 11.88
C ILE A 306 -16.53 -1.78 10.40
N THR A 307 -17.51 -2.47 9.80
CA THR A 307 -17.72 -2.38 8.33
C THR A 307 -19.18 -2.18 7.92
N ALA A 308 -19.87 -1.21 8.49
CA ALA A 308 -21.19 -0.77 8.02
C ALA A 308 -21.10 0.49 7.13
N ALA A 309 -20.63 0.31 5.90
CA ALA A 309 -20.89 1.26 4.80
C ALA A 309 -20.71 0.55 3.45
N LYS A 310 -21.63 -0.36 3.10
CA LYS A 310 -21.70 -0.96 1.76
C LYS A 310 -23.07 -0.62 1.15
N TYR A 311 -23.03 0.16 0.07
CA TYR A 311 -24.19 0.57 -0.72
C TYR A 311 -24.89 -0.65 -1.33
N ILE A 312 -26.21 -0.71 -1.19
CA ILE A 312 -27.09 -1.69 -1.87
C ILE A 312 -27.79 -0.95 -3.01
N PHE A 313 -27.65 -1.45 -4.25
CA PHE A 313 -28.43 -0.98 -5.40
C PHE A 313 -29.82 -1.66 -5.38
N PRO A 314 -30.93 -0.92 -5.56
CA PRO A 314 -32.22 -1.54 -5.73
C PRO A 314 -32.36 -2.10 -7.16
N VAL A 315 -32.61 -3.40 -7.25
CA VAL A 315 -33.06 -4.09 -8.46
C VAL A 315 -34.53 -3.73 -8.69
N GLN A 316 -34.86 -3.08 -9.79
CA GLN A 316 -36.24 -2.90 -10.24
C GLN A 316 -36.73 -4.19 -10.91
N THR A 317 -37.67 -4.88 -10.27
CA THR A 317 -38.49 -5.91 -10.91
C THR A 317 -39.53 -5.25 -11.80
N THR A 318 -39.43 -5.41 -13.11
CA THR A 318 -40.47 -5.04 -14.07
C THR A 318 -41.60 -6.07 -14.03
N ASP A 319 -42.68 -5.77 -13.31
CA ASP A 319 -43.93 -6.51 -13.43
C ASP A 319 -44.67 -6.06 -14.70
N LYS A 320 -44.87 -7.03 -15.61
CA LYS A 320 -45.74 -6.90 -16.77
C LYS A 320 -47.19 -7.03 -16.30
N HIS A 321 -47.95 -5.93 -16.32
CA HIS A 321 -49.42 -6.00 -16.27
C HIS A 321 -50.07 -5.50 -17.56
N VAL A 322 -50.91 -6.41 -18.05
CA VAL A 322 -51.85 -6.44 -19.15
C VAL A 322 -52.69 -5.17 -19.34
N PHE A 323 -52.99 -4.87 -20.60
CA PHE A 323 -53.77 -3.74 -21.11
C PHE A 323 -55.28 -3.98 -21.00
N THR A 324 -56.04 -2.97 -20.53
CA THR A 324 -57.45 -2.75 -20.89
C THR A 324 -57.76 -1.24 -20.94
N PRO A 325 -58.54 -0.74 -21.93
CA PRO A 325 -58.69 0.69 -22.18
C PRO A 325 -59.98 1.29 -21.60
N GLY A 326 -59.92 2.57 -21.20
CA GLY A 326 -61.09 3.45 -21.12
C GLY A 326 -61.30 4.18 -19.79
N ALA A 327 -60.96 5.48 -19.75
CA ALA A 327 -61.75 6.58 -19.18
C ALA A 327 -60.88 7.85 -19.13
N LYS A 328 -61.42 8.96 -19.66
CA LYS A 328 -60.85 10.31 -19.54
C LYS A 328 -61.37 10.94 -18.24
N GLU A 329 -60.51 11.61 -17.47
CA GLU A 329 -60.92 12.79 -16.71
C GLU A 329 -59.71 13.66 -16.27
N THR A 330 -59.65 14.84 -16.89
CA THR A 330 -59.38 16.20 -16.40
C THR A 330 -58.59 16.43 -15.10
N GLU A 331 -57.44 17.10 -15.26
CA GLU A 331 -56.90 18.27 -14.53
C GLU A 331 -57.30 18.54 -13.06
N VAL A 332 -56.31 18.77 -12.17
CA VAL A 332 -56.14 19.99 -11.32
C VAL A 332 -55.13 19.81 -10.16
N ARG A 333 -54.26 20.83 -10.03
CA ARG A 333 -53.53 21.38 -8.84
C ARG A 333 -52.15 20.84 -8.37
N LYS A 334 -51.16 21.73 -8.62
CA LYS A 334 -50.25 22.40 -7.67
C LYS A 334 -49.55 21.53 -6.59
N HIS A 335 -48.29 21.20 -6.82
CA HIS A 335 -47.38 20.84 -5.73
C HIS A 335 -46.81 22.09 -5.03
N ALA A 336 -47.34 22.35 -3.84
CA ALA A 336 -46.72 23.13 -2.80
C ALA A 336 -45.59 22.32 -2.12
N ARG A 337 -44.50 23.00 -1.75
CA ARG A 337 -43.43 22.48 -0.87
C ARG A 337 -44.00 22.14 0.51
N PRO A 338 -43.57 21.05 1.14
CA PRO A 338 -43.63 20.92 2.59
C PRO A 338 -42.26 21.19 3.23
N THR A 339 -42.29 22.13 4.15
CA THR A 339 -41.28 22.47 5.15
C THR A 339 -41.38 21.49 6.34
N GLU A 340 -40.27 21.29 7.05
CA GLU A 340 -40.09 20.67 8.39
C GLU A 340 -40.11 19.14 8.55
N LEU A 341 -38.94 18.62 8.94
CA LEU A 341 -38.75 17.31 9.59
C LEU A 341 -38.90 17.48 11.11
N LYS A 342 -39.88 16.80 11.72
CA LYS A 342 -39.97 16.63 13.17
C LYS A 342 -39.10 15.46 13.62
N LEU A 343 -38.15 15.73 14.51
CA LEU A 343 -37.48 14.74 15.36
C LEU A 343 -38.43 14.30 16.49
N VAL A 344 -38.49 13.00 16.75
CA VAL A 344 -39.08 12.45 17.97
C VAL A 344 -37.93 12.19 18.94
N GLU A 345 -37.87 13.01 20.00
CA GLU A 345 -37.01 12.82 21.17
C GLU A 345 -37.76 11.97 22.22
N SER A 346 -37.09 10.96 22.77
CA SER A 346 -37.43 10.41 24.09
C SER A 346 -36.24 10.64 25.02
N THR A 347 -36.49 11.49 26.01
CA THR A 347 -35.55 12.01 27.00
C THR A 347 -35.25 11.02 28.12
N THR A 348 -33.99 10.91 28.54
CA THR A 348 -33.62 11.13 29.94
C THR A 348 -32.14 11.45 30.08
N SER A 349 -31.89 12.57 30.74
CA SER A 349 -30.66 13.34 30.87
C SER A 349 -29.85 12.97 32.11
N VAL A 350 -28.51 12.91 32.01
CA VAL A 350 -27.59 13.55 32.98
C VAL A 350 -26.27 13.92 32.26
N ASN A 351 -25.90 15.19 32.31
CA ASN A 351 -24.58 15.80 32.03
C ASN A 351 -24.26 16.69 33.26
N PRO A 352 -23.04 17.26 33.50
CA PRO A 352 -21.87 17.40 32.61
C PRO A 352 -20.48 17.21 33.28
N ALA A 353 -19.38 17.17 32.50
CA ALA A 353 -18.10 17.81 32.87
C ALA A 353 -17.18 17.97 31.64
N LEU A 354 -16.58 19.15 31.53
CA LEU A 354 -15.73 19.62 30.43
C LEU A 354 -14.23 19.29 30.62
N SER A 355 -13.54 19.14 29.47
CA SER A 355 -12.12 19.47 29.17
C SER A 355 -11.03 18.40 29.47
N PRO A 356 -9.78 18.57 28.98
CA PRO A 356 -9.28 18.06 27.69
C PRO A 356 -7.98 17.21 27.82
N SER A 357 -7.44 16.75 26.69
CA SER A 357 -6.04 16.30 26.49
C SER A 357 -5.63 14.89 26.96
N SER A 358 -4.55 14.42 26.31
CA SER A 358 -3.66 13.30 26.66
C SER A 358 -3.96 11.94 26.00
N SER A 359 -3.09 11.61 25.03
CA SER A 359 -2.26 10.40 24.97
C SER A 359 -2.75 9.17 25.74
N GLY A 360 -2.97 8.06 25.02
CA GLY A 360 -3.34 6.79 25.64
C GLY A 360 -2.84 5.59 24.85
N VAL A 361 -1.62 5.18 25.17
CA VAL A 361 -1.08 3.82 24.99
C VAL A 361 -2.03 2.82 25.67
N PRO A 362 -2.32 1.62 25.10
CA PRO A 362 -3.11 0.62 25.81
C PRO A 362 -2.24 -0.13 26.84
N LEU A 363 -2.53 0.08 28.12
CA LEU A 363 -2.08 -0.76 29.23
C LEU A 363 -2.88 -2.06 29.29
N ILE A 364 -2.17 -3.17 29.43
CA ILE A 364 -2.70 -4.53 29.61
C ILE A 364 -3.21 -4.68 31.04
N THR A 365 -4.51 -4.84 31.23
CA THR A 365 -5.11 -5.19 32.52
C THR A 365 -5.33 -6.70 32.60
N LYS A 366 -4.69 -7.33 33.60
CA LYS A 366 -4.83 -8.75 33.96
C LYS A 366 -6.27 -9.09 34.36
N ARG A 367 -6.78 -10.19 33.81
CA ARG A 367 -8.04 -10.85 34.18
C ARG A 367 -7.75 -11.93 35.22
N ASN A 368 -8.40 -11.87 36.38
CA ASN A 368 -8.45 -12.96 37.36
C ASN A 368 -9.92 -13.32 37.59
N SER A 369 -10.28 -14.60 37.44
CA SER A 369 -10.98 -15.42 38.46
C SER A 369 -11.48 -16.77 37.91
N ALA A 370 -11.56 -17.72 38.85
CA ALA A 370 -11.94 -19.15 38.79
C ALA A 370 -10.80 -20.11 38.37
N GLY A 371 -10.30 -21.05 39.17
CA GLY A 371 -10.68 -21.56 40.48
C GLY A 371 -10.67 -23.09 40.46
N ARG A 372 -9.64 -23.75 41.03
CA ARG A 372 -9.76 -25.02 41.79
C ARG A 372 -8.41 -25.61 42.27
N CYS A 373 -8.52 -26.17 43.47
CA CYS A 373 -7.81 -27.31 44.07
C CYS A 373 -6.48 -27.07 44.81
N ASP A 374 -6.66 -26.97 46.14
CA ASP A 374 -5.83 -27.53 47.22
C ASP A 374 -4.78 -28.57 46.84
N GLN A 375 -3.54 -28.36 47.30
CA GLN A 375 -2.88 -29.21 48.31
C GLN A 375 -1.62 -28.52 48.84
N GLY A 376 -1.38 -28.68 50.15
CA GLY A 376 -0.52 -27.80 50.94
C GLY A 376 0.93 -28.19 51.14
N ASN A 377 1.68 -27.24 51.70
CA ASN A 377 2.75 -27.32 52.72
C ASN A 377 3.55 -26.01 52.64
N ARG A 378 3.39 -25.08 53.59
CA ARG A 378 4.17 -24.95 54.85
C ARG A 378 5.64 -24.62 54.56
N PHE A 379 6.07 -23.38 54.81
CA PHE A 379 7.19 -22.99 55.72
C PHE A 379 7.57 -21.48 55.63
N LEU A 380 7.38 -20.79 56.77
CA LEU A 380 8.15 -19.69 57.41
C LEU A 380 8.60 -18.41 56.64
N ARG A 381 8.11 -17.24 57.13
CA ARG A 381 8.81 -15.95 57.31
C ARG A 381 9.53 -15.95 58.71
N PRO A 382 10.33 -14.95 59.18
CA PRO A 382 10.43 -13.52 58.77
C PRO A 382 11.86 -12.86 58.86
N GLY A 383 11.91 -11.54 58.59
CA GLY A 383 12.92 -10.56 59.08
C GLY A 383 14.10 -10.32 58.14
N ASP A 384 14.74 -9.16 58.03
CA ASP A 384 14.60 -7.82 58.61
C ASP A 384 15.44 -6.86 57.75
N ASP A 385 15.27 -5.56 58.02
CA ASP A 385 16.02 -4.40 57.53
C ASP A 385 17.55 -4.58 57.39
N CYS A 386 18.16 -3.88 56.42
CA CYS A 386 19.25 -2.90 56.65
C CYS A 386 19.97 -2.44 55.35
N ALA A 387 20.25 -1.14 55.33
CA ALA A 387 21.30 -0.38 54.61
C ALA A 387 21.17 -0.13 53.11
#